data_AF-A4GHK8-F1
#
_entry.id   AF-A4GHK8-F1
#
_cell.length_a   1.000
_cell.length_b   1.000
_cell.length_c   1.000
_cell.angle_alpha   90.00
_cell.angle_beta   90.00
_cell.angle_gamma   90.00
#
_symmetry.space_group_name_H-M   'P 1'
#
loop_
_entity.id
_entity.type
_entity.pdbx_description
1 polymer ?
#
loop_
_entity_poly.entity_id
_entity_poly.type
_entity_poly.pdbx_seq_one_letter_code
_entity_poly.pdbx_strand_id
1 'polypeptide(L)'
;MTLTRIYKIFGGFHIFFGLVLVSGLGPLPTDWVASVGIPTMAEHFGSAMMVIGYMFWMLPSWTSEDQLKTATMPLIWAQFFLFLMPIYHVVNGSIPADAGFWLQSVILIVFMVLFYRQSRA
;
A
#
# COMPACT_ATOMS: atom_id res chain seq x y z
N MET A 1 18.40 3.91 8.56
CA MET A 1 17.09 4.60 8.44
C MET A 1 16.27 4.20 9.65
N THR A 2 15.62 5.12 10.38
CA THR A 2 14.88 4.79 11.62
C THR A 2 13.52 4.18 11.33
N LEU A 3 12.94 3.42 12.28
CA LEU A 3 11.60 2.81 12.13
C LEU A 3 10.54 3.88 11.86
N THR A 4 10.55 4.97 12.64
CA THR A 4 9.73 6.16 12.45
C THR A 4 9.77 6.69 11.01
N ARG A 5 10.97 6.75 10.41
CA ARG A 5 11.12 7.27 9.04
C ARG A 5 10.53 6.32 8.01
N ILE A 6 10.64 5.00 8.21
CA ILE A 6 10.02 4.00 7.33
C ILE A 6 8.50 4.13 7.39
N TYR A 7 7.92 4.24 8.59
CA TYR A 7 6.49 4.47 8.80
C TYR A 7 5.99 5.72 8.07
N LYS A 8 6.70 6.85 8.18
CA LYS A 8 6.32 8.09 7.48
C LYS A 8 6.43 7.96 5.97
N ILE A 9 7.51 7.39 5.44
CA ILE A 9 7.65 7.22 3.99
C ILE A 9 6.56 6.28 3.45
N PHE A 10 6.32 5.17 4.12
CA PHE A 10 5.29 4.21 3.74
C PHE A 10 3.87 4.81 3.79
N GLY A 11 3.58 5.55 4.86
CA GLY A 11 2.31 6.26 5.02
C GLY A 11 2.11 7.32 3.94
N GLY A 12 3.14 8.11 3.66
CA GLY A 12 3.12 9.13 2.60
C GLY A 12 2.95 8.52 1.22
N PHE A 13 3.59 7.38 0.94
CA PHE A 13 3.40 6.63 -0.29
C PHE A 13 1.95 6.18 -0.48
N HIS A 14 1.31 5.63 0.57
CA HIS A 14 -0.10 5.22 0.52
C HIS A 14 -1.06 6.40 0.37
N ILE A 15 -0.80 7.53 1.03
CA ILE A 15 -1.58 8.76 0.84
C ILE A 15 -1.47 9.25 -0.61
N PHE A 16 -0.24 9.34 -1.14
CA PHE A 16 -0.01 9.76 -2.52
C PHE A 16 -0.71 8.82 -3.51
N PHE A 17 -0.57 7.51 -3.33
CA PHE A 17 -1.22 6.53 -4.20
C PHE A 17 -2.76 6.61 -4.11
N GLY A 18 -3.29 6.79 -2.89
CA GLY A 18 -4.71 7.01 -2.69
C GLY A 18 -5.23 8.27 -3.40
N LEU A 19 -4.47 9.37 -3.37
CA LEU A 19 -4.79 10.59 -4.11
C LEU A 19 -4.80 10.38 -5.62
N VAL A 20 -3.83 9.62 -6.17
CA VAL A 20 -3.80 9.28 -7.61
C VAL A 20 -5.06 8.52 -8.02
N LEU A 21 -5.51 7.57 -7.20
CA LEU A 21 -6.72 6.79 -7.47
C LEU A 21 -8.01 7.62 -7.36
N VAL A 22 -8.15 8.42 -6.30
CA VAL A 22 -9.34 9.26 -6.07
C VAL A 22 -9.47 10.38 -7.11
N SER A 23 -8.35 10.90 -7.62
CA SER A 23 -8.37 11.98 -8.62
C SER A 23 -8.64 11.52 -10.05
N GLY A 24 -8.79 10.21 -10.29
CA GLY A 24 -8.88 9.66 -11.64
C GLY A 24 -7.59 9.78 -12.46
N LEU A 25 -6.47 10.12 -11.81
CA LEU A 25 -5.14 10.19 -12.44
C LEU A 25 -4.47 8.82 -12.54
N GLY A 26 -5.06 7.80 -11.91
CA GLY A 26 -4.61 6.41 -12.05
C GLY A 26 -4.79 5.91 -13.48
N PRO A 27 -3.75 5.35 -14.12
CA PRO A 27 -3.89 4.77 -15.44
C PRO A 27 -4.82 3.56 -15.35
N LEU A 28 -5.99 3.64 -15.99
CA LEU A 28 -6.82 2.47 -16.22
C LEU A 28 -6.30 1.72 -17.44
N PRO A 29 -6.22 0.38 -17.40
CA PRO A 29 -5.86 -0.39 -18.59
C PRO A 29 -6.81 -0.08 -19.75
N THR A 30 -6.24 0.18 -20.93
CA THR A 30 -6.99 0.65 -22.11
C THR A 30 -7.95 -0.41 -22.68
N ASP A 31 -7.75 -1.66 -22.30
CA ASP A 31 -8.55 -2.83 -22.64
C ASP A 31 -9.75 -3.06 -21.71
N TRP A 32 -9.87 -2.28 -20.62
CA TRP A 32 -11.02 -2.37 -19.73
C TRP A 32 -12.23 -1.65 -20.33
N VAL A 33 -13.39 -2.32 -20.30
CA VAL A 33 -14.66 -1.71 -20.74
C VAL A 33 -14.99 -0.52 -19.82
N ALA A 34 -15.13 0.66 -20.43
CA ALA A 34 -15.53 1.86 -19.70
C ALA A 34 -16.85 1.63 -18.95
N SER A 35 -16.84 1.84 -17.63
CA SER A 35 -18.02 1.73 -16.79
C SER A 35 -17.92 2.72 -15.62
N VAL A 36 -19.06 3.09 -15.05
CA VAL A 36 -19.11 3.92 -13.83
C VAL A 36 -18.53 3.15 -12.63
N GLY A 37 -18.64 1.82 -12.63
CA GLY A 37 -18.16 0.99 -11.51
C GLY A 37 -16.66 1.03 -11.31
N ILE A 38 -15.86 1.08 -12.38
CA ILE A 38 -14.39 1.10 -12.30
C ILE A 38 -13.85 2.33 -11.55
N PRO A 39 -14.16 3.58 -11.94
CA PRO A 39 -13.70 4.76 -11.21
C PRO A 39 -14.27 4.81 -9.79
N THR A 40 -15.53 4.41 -9.56
CA THR A 40 -16.09 4.33 -8.20
C THR A 40 -15.32 3.35 -7.30
N MET A 41 -14.90 2.20 -7.82
CA MET A 41 -14.06 1.26 -7.07
C MET A 41 -12.64 1.79 -6.85
N ALA A 42 -12.06 2.48 -7.85
CA ALA A 42 -10.76 3.12 -7.72
C ALA A 42 -10.78 4.23 -6.65
N GLU A 43 -11.81 5.09 -6.64
CA GLU A 43 -12.02 6.12 -5.62
C GLU A 43 -12.20 5.50 -4.23
N HIS A 44 -13.01 4.45 -4.11
CA HIS A 44 -13.22 3.77 -2.84
C HIS A 44 -11.91 3.15 -2.31
N PHE A 45 -11.19 2.41 -3.16
CA PHE A 45 -9.90 1.84 -2.79
C PHE A 45 -8.86 2.92 -2.47
N GLY A 46 -8.82 4.00 -3.26
CA GLY A 46 -7.96 5.15 -3.01
C GLY A 46 -8.23 5.81 -1.67
N SER A 47 -9.50 5.96 -1.28
CA SER A 47 -9.87 6.48 0.05
C SER A 47 -9.39 5.58 1.18
N ALA A 48 -9.48 4.25 1.02
CA ALA A 48 -8.95 3.29 1.99
C ALA A 48 -7.42 3.39 2.09
N MET A 49 -6.72 3.56 0.96
CA MET A 49 -5.26 3.77 0.95
C MET A 49 -4.87 5.07 1.67
N MET A 50 -5.65 6.15 1.52
CA MET A 50 -5.41 7.39 2.26
C MET A 50 -5.56 7.19 3.77
N VAL A 51 -6.58 6.47 4.22
CA VAL A 51 -6.79 6.15 5.65
C VAL A 51 -5.61 5.32 6.17
N ILE A 52 -5.24 4.24 5.49
CA ILE A 52 -4.10 3.39 5.86
C ILE A 52 -2.82 4.22 5.90
N GLY A 53 -2.58 5.02 4.87
CA GLY A 53 -1.40 5.86 4.78
C GLY A 53 -1.31 6.87 5.93
N TYR A 54 -2.43 7.52 6.27
CA TYR A 54 -2.52 8.41 7.42
C TYR A 54 -2.21 7.70 8.74
N MET A 55 -2.77 6.50 8.94
CA MET A 55 -2.49 5.69 10.14
C MET A 55 -0.99 5.37 10.25
N PHE A 56 -0.35 4.89 9.18
CA PHE A 56 1.09 4.61 9.19
C PHE A 56 1.95 5.88 9.37
N TRP A 57 1.52 7.01 8.80
CA TRP A 57 2.22 8.28 8.95
C TRP A 57 2.21 8.78 10.41
N MET A 58 1.05 8.65 11.07
CA MET A 58 0.83 9.19 12.40
C MET A 58 1.18 8.24 13.54
N LEU A 59 1.18 6.92 13.33
CA LEU A 59 1.44 5.93 14.38
C LEU A 59 2.72 6.20 15.19
N PRO A 60 3.85 6.62 14.60
CA PRO A 60 5.06 6.95 15.37
C PRO A 60 4.93 8.18 16.27
N SER A 61 3.91 9.03 16.07
CA SER A 61 3.61 10.18 16.93
C SER A 61 2.65 9.84 18.07
N TRP A 62 1.97 8.69 17.99
CA TRP A 62 0.99 8.24 18.97
C TRP A 62 1.53 7.19 19.94
N THR A 63 2.72 6.66 19.67
CA THR A 63 3.29 5.50 20.36
C THR A 63 4.78 5.70 20.64
N SER A 64 5.33 4.89 21.56
CA SER A 64 6.79 4.82 21.76
C SER A 64 7.47 3.96 20.70
N GLU A 65 8.80 4.05 20.59
CA GLU A 65 9.57 3.20 19.69
C GLU A 65 9.37 1.69 19.98
N ASP A 66 9.34 1.30 21.26
CA ASP A 66 9.13 -0.10 21.67
C ASP A 66 7.74 -0.62 21.28
N GLN A 67 6.71 0.22 21.45
CA GLN A 67 5.35 -0.09 20.99
C GLN A 67 5.30 -0.21 19.47
N LEU A 68 5.99 0.69 18.75
CA LEU A 68 6.06 0.66 17.30
C LEU A 68 6.74 -0.62 16.78
N LYS A 69 7.85 -1.04 17.40
CA LYS A 69 8.54 -2.31 17.10
C LYS A 69 7.60 -3.50 17.30
N THR A 70 6.86 -3.51 18.41
CA THR A 70 5.89 -4.57 18.73
C THR A 70 4.75 -4.62 17.71
N ALA A 71 4.20 -3.47 17.33
CA ALA A 71 3.10 -3.37 16.37
C ALA A 71 3.52 -3.68 14.92
N THR A 72 4.81 -3.58 14.58
CA THR A 72 5.29 -3.71 13.21
C THR A 72 5.01 -5.09 12.60
N MET A 73 5.17 -6.19 13.36
CA MET A 73 4.94 -7.53 12.81
C MET A 73 3.48 -7.78 12.40
N PRO A 74 2.46 -7.51 13.24
CA PRO A 74 1.06 -7.56 12.82
C PRO A 74 0.78 -6.69 11.58
N LEU A 75 1.38 -5.50 11.49
CA LEU A 75 1.18 -4.59 10.37
C LEU A 75 1.84 -5.09 9.07
N ILE A 76 2.98 -5.78 9.15
CA ILE A 76 3.56 -6.48 8.00
C ILE A 76 2.60 -7.57 7.51
N TRP A 77 1.99 -8.35 8.41
CA TRP A 77 1.01 -9.36 8.02
C TRP A 77 -0.23 -8.77 7.36
N ALA A 78 -0.77 -7.67 7.91
CA ALA A 78 -1.87 -6.95 7.28
C ALA A 78 -1.51 -6.52 5.85
N GLN A 79 -0.29 -6.03 5.64
CA GLN A 79 0.16 -5.66 4.30
C GLN A 79 0.43 -6.84 3.39
N PHE A 80 0.93 -7.95 3.93
CA PHE A 80 1.09 -9.18 3.17
C PHE A 80 -0.26 -9.68 2.65
N PHE A 81 -1.32 -9.67 3.47
CA PHE A 81 -2.65 -10.06 3.01
C PHE A 81 -3.22 -9.13 1.95
N LEU A 82 -3.03 -7.81 2.09
CA LEU A 82 -3.40 -6.86 1.04
C LEU A 82 -2.60 -7.09 -0.26
N PHE A 83 -1.31 -7.42 -0.14
CA PHE A 83 -0.43 -7.73 -1.26
C PHE A 83 -0.83 -9.03 -2.00
N LEU A 84 -1.42 -10.01 -1.33
CA LEU A 84 -1.88 -11.24 -1.98
C LEU A 84 -3.02 -11.02 -2.99
N MET A 85 -3.86 -10.01 -2.78
CA MET A 85 -5.00 -9.74 -3.68
C MET A 85 -4.59 -9.45 -5.13
N PRO A 86 -3.70 -8.49 -5.43
CA PRO A 86 -3.24 -8.29 -6.81
C PRO A 86 -2.51 -9.51 -7.38
N ILE A 87 -1.80 -10.30 -6.56
CA ILE A 87 -1.20 -11.57 -7.02
C ILE A 87 -2.29 -12.54 -7.50
N TYR A 88 -3.35 -12.73 -6.71
CA TYR A 88 -4.48 -13.58 -7.08
C TYR A 88 -5.10 -13.14 -8.42
N HIS A 89 -5.30 -11.83 -8.60
CA HIS A 89 -5.88 -11.28 -9.82
C HIS A 89 -4.96 -11.37 -11.05
N VAL A 90 -3.64 -11.36 -10.86
CA VAL A 90 -2.71 -11.68 -11.95
C VAL A 90 -2.77 -13.15 -12.31
N VAL A 91 -2.74 -14.04 -11.30
CA VAL A 91 -2.72 -15.50 -11.51
C VAL A 91 -3.98 -16.00 -12.21
N ASN A 92 -5.15 -15.43 -11.90
CA ASN A 92 -6.41 -15.81 -12.53
C ASN A 92 -6.72 -15.04 -13.84
N GLY A 93 -5.80 -14.17 -14.29
CA GLY A 93 -5.94 -13.42 -15.53
C GLY A 93 -6.91 -12.24 -15.48
N SER A 94 -7.33 -11.79 -14.29
CA SER A 94 -8.21 -10.62 -14.14
C SER A 94 -7.48 -9.29 -14.40
N ILE A 95 -6.18 -9.21 -14.10
CA ILE A 95 -5.35 -8.02 -14.37
C ILE A 95 -4.02 -8.43 -15.03
N PRO A 96 -3.41 -7.58 -15.88
CA PRO A 96 -2.14 -7.89 -16.51
C PRO A 96 -0.97 -7.84 -15.52
N ALA A 97 0.02 -8.71 -15.71
CA ALA A 97 1.31 -8.67 -15.01
C ALA A 97 2.26 -7.63 -15.64
N ASP A 98 1.79 -6.39 -15.77
CA ASP A 98 2.51 -5.30 -16.45
C ASP A 98 3.57 -4.62 -15.56
N ALA A 99 4.23 -3.60 -16.12
CA ALA A 99 5.25 -2.84 -15.39
C ALA A 99 4.69 -2.14 -14.14
N GLY A 100 3.43 -1.72 -14.14
CA GLY A 100 2.78 -1.07 -13.00
C GLY A 100 2.59 -2.05 -11.84
N PHE A 101 2.06 -3.24 -12.15
CA PHE A 101 1.95 -4.34 -11.20
C PHE A 101 3.30 -4.70 -10.55
N TRP A 102 4.34 -4.90 -11.37
CA TRP A 102 5.66 -5.27 -10.85
C TRP A 102 6.31 -4.17 -10.04
N LEU A 103 6.21 -2.92 -10.49
CA LEU A 103 6.75 -1.77 -9.77
C LEU A 103 6.13 -1.66 -8.36
N GLN A 104 4.79 -1.70 -8.28
CA GLN A 104 4.10 -1.63 -6.99
C GLN A 104 4.47 -2.83 -6.09
N SER A 105 4.53 -4.03 -6.67
CA SER A 105 4.87 -5.26 -5.94
C SER A 105 6.27 -5.18 -5.31
N VAL A 106 7.26 -4.74 -6.09
CA VAL A 106 8.64 -4.56 -5.60
C VAL A 106 8.69 -3.51 -4.48
N ILE A 107 8.01 -2.38 -4.66
CA ILE A 107 7.95 -1.32 -3.64
C ILE A 107 7.38 -1.86 -2.32
N LEU A 108 6.26 -2.58 -2.36
CA LEU A 108 5.63 -3.13 -1.16
C LEU A 108 6.50 -4.18 -0.47
N ILE A 109 7.13 -5.08 -1.23
CA ILE A 109 8.06 -6.08 -0.69
C ILE A 109 9.26 -5.40 -0.02
N VAL A 110 9.84 -4.37 -0.66
CA VAL A 110 10.95 -3.61 -0.08
C VAL A 110 10.54 -2.97 1.24
N PHE A 111 9.35 -2.36 1.33
CA PHE A 111 8.87 -1.81 2.60
C PHE A 111 8.65 -2.87 3.67
N MET A 112 8.05 -4.01 3.33
CA MET A 112 7.87 -5.13 4.29
C MET A 112 9.21 -5.61 4.84
N VAL A 113 10.22 -5.77 4.00
CA VAL A 113 11.59 -6.14 4.41
C VAL A 113 12.21 -5.06 5.30
N LEU A 114 12.07 -3.79 4.95
CA LEU A 114 12.60 -2.67 5.73
C LEU A 114 11.94 -2.58 7.11
N PHE A 115 10.61 -2.72 7.19
CA PHE A 115 9.87 -2.79 8.45
C PHE A 115 10.34 -3.97 9.31
N TYR A 116 10.46 -5.16 8.72
CA TYR A 116 10.94 -6.34 9.43
C TYR A 116 12.33 -6.12 10.02
N ARG A 117 13.30 -5.68 9.20
CA ARG A 117 14.67 -5.44 9.65
C ARG A 117 14.74 -4.40 10.75
N GLN A 118 14.03 -3.28 10.60
CA GLN A 118 14.15 -2.16 11.52
C GLN A 118 13.34 -2.34 12.81
N SER A 119 12.30 -3.18 12.80
CA SER A 119 11.58 -3.55 14.04
C SER A 119 12.34 -4.53 14.93
N ARG A 120 13.38 -5.19 14.40
CA ARG A 120 14.22 -6.17 15.10
C ARG A 120 15.62 -5.68 15.45
N ALA A 121 16.03 -4.53 14.89
CA ALA A 121 17.24 -3.82 15.24
C ALA A 121 17.04 -3.01 16.53
#